data_AF-A0A7C1R0Z5-F1
#
_entry.id   AF-A0A7C1R0Z5-F1
#
_cell.length_a   1.000
_cell.length_b   1.000
_cell.length_c   1.000
_cell.angle_alpha   90.00
_cell.angle_beta   90.00
_cell.angle_gamma   90.00
#
_symmetry.space_group_name_H-M   'P 1'
#
loop_
_entity.id
_entity.type
_entity.pdbx_description
1 polymer ?
#
loop_
_entity_poly.entity_id
_entity_poly.type
_entity_poly.pdbx_seq_one_letter_code
_entity_poly.pdbx_strand_id
1 'polypeptide(L)'
;MENLLKIVSKPDNVAIIIMMVMVGFFVFFAFFQALKNDRKKASAKEEKNKLEKEKIHTWPYLARKEFLVAILVVVILLAWSIFVDAPLEEHSNPNLTPNPAKAPWYFLGLQELLVYFDPWIAGAIIPLLIIAGLMLIPYIDINPRGNGYFTFAERKFEILIFCFGFLVLWISLIIIGVFMRGPGWLWFWPWQEWDPSKVVAEINVD
;
A
#
# COMPACT_ATOMS: atom_id res chain seq x y z
N MET A 1 22.44 -11.91 6.95
CA MET A 1 21.60 -11.98 5.74
C MET A 1 20.64 -13.17 5.75
N GLU A 2 20.98 -14.30 6.37
CA GLU A 2 20.09 -15.47 6.46
C GLU A 2 18.75 -15.19 7.17
N ASN A 3 18.74 -14.36 8.20
CA ASN A 3 17.50 -14.00 8.91
C ASN A 3 16.53 -13.17 8.06
N LEU A 4 17.03 -12.25 7.25
CA LEU A 4 16.19 -11.46 6.34
C LEU A 4 15.55 -12.36 5.27
N LEU A 5 16.32 -13.29 4.69
CA LEU A 5 15.81 -14.27 3.73
C LEU A 5 14.75 -15.18 4.37
N LYS A 6 14.95 -15.63 5.61
CA LYS A 6 13.95 -16.41 6.36
C LYS A 6 12.67 -15.62 6.62
N ILE A 7 12.77 -14.32 6.96
CA ILE A 7 11.60 -13.45 7.16
C ILE A 7 10.85 -13.26 5.85
N VAL A 8 11.55 -12.90 4.77
CA VAL A 8 10.96 -12.69 3.43
C VAL A 8 10.26 -13.95 2.92
N SER A 9 10.81 -15.13 3.23
CA SER A 9 10.27 -16.41 2.76
C SER A 9 9.07 -16.93 3.57
N LYS A 10 8.66 -16.25 4.65
CA LYS A 10 7.45 -16.65 5.40
C LYS A 10 6.21 -16.47 4.52
N PRO A 11 5.28 -17.45 4.50
CA PRO A 11 4.03 -17.35 3.74
C PRO A 11 3.27 -16.03 4.00
N ASP A 12 3.23 -15.58 5.25
CA ASP A 12 2.57 -14.34 5.69
C ASP A 12 3.10 -13.09 4.98
N ASN A 13 4.38 -13.09 4.61
CA ASN A 13 5.07 -11.94 4.05
C ASN A 13 5.05 -11.90 2.51
N VAL A 14 4.62 -13.00 1.86
CA VAL A 14 4.56 -13.09 0.40
C VAL A 14 3.63 -12.02 -0.19
N ALA A 15 2.46 -11.82 0.42
CA ALA A 15 1.50 -10.79 0.02
C ALA A 15 2.12 -9.38 0.10
N ILE A 16 2.97 -9.13 1.10
CA ILE A 16 3.60 -7.83 1.33
C ILE A 16 4.68 -7.57 0.28
N ILE A 17 5.45 -8.58 -0.09
CA ILE A 17 6.44 -8.47 -1.17
C ILE A 17 5.75 -8.14 -2.49
N ILE A 18 4.66 -8.84 -2.81
CA ILE A 18 3.85 -8.55 -4.00
C ILE A 18 3.31 -7.13 -3.96
N MET A 19 2.76 -6.71 -2.83
CA MET A 19 2.27 -5.35 -2.64
C MET A 19 3.39 -4.32 -2.87
N MET A 20 4.58 -4.51 -2.31
CA MET A 20 5.71 -3.59 -2.51
C MET A 20 6.13 -3.49 -3.98
N VAL A 21 6.20 -4.62 -4.68
CA VAL A 21 6.50 -4.66 -6.13
C VAL A 21 5.42 -3.95 -6.92
N MET A 22 4.14 -4.22 -6.62
CA MET A 22 3.00 -3.57 -7.29
C MET A 22 2.99 -2.07 -7.04
N VAL A 23 3.16 -1.62 -5.79
CA VAL A 23 3.23 -0.19 -5.44
C VAL A 23 4.37 0.49 -6.20
N GLY A 24 5.58 -0.10 -6.18
CA GLY A 24 6.72 0.44 -6.92
C GLY A 24 6.45 0.54 -8.43
N PHE A 25 5.90 -0.52 -9.02
CA PHE A 25 5.55 -0.55 -10.44
C PHE A 25 4.50 0.51 -10.81
N PHE A 26 3.40 0.59 -10.06
CA PHE A 26 2.30 1.53 -10.36
C PHE A 26 2.70 2.99 -10.11
N VAL A 27 3.49 3.26 -9.07
CA VAL A 27 4.07 4.60 -8.84
C VAL A 27 4.96 4.97 -10.03
N PHE A 28 5.91 4.10 -10.40
CA PHE A 28 6.78 4.35 -11.56
C PHE A 28 5.97 4.58 -12.83
N PHE A 29 5.00 3.72 -13.13
CA PHE A 29 4.16 3.80 -14.31
C PHE A 29 3.31 5.09 -14.34
N ALA A 30 2.74 5.49 -13.20
CA ALA A 30 1.96 6.72 -13.07
C ALA A 30 2.84 7.95 -13.33
N PHE A 31 4.02 8.04 -12.70
CA PHE A 31 4.95 9.15 -12.91
C PHE A 31 5.51 9.17 -14.33
N PHE A 32 5.86 8.02 -14.90
CA PHE A 32 6.33 7.91 -16.28
C PHE A 32 5.28 8.43 -17.27
N GLN A 33 4.02 8.02 -17.11
CA GLN A 33 2.93 8.53 -17.95
C GLN A 33 2.66 10.01 -17.72
N ALA A 34 2.67 10.48 -16.47
CA ALA A 34 2.48 11.88 -16.11
C ALA A 34 3.53 12.77 -16.79
N LEU A 35 4.81 12.42 -16.68
CA LEU A 35 5.91 13.16 -17.30
C LEU A 35 5.84 13.11 -18.82
N LYS A 36 5.48 11.96 -19.41
CA LYS A 36 5.30 11.83 -20.86
C LYS A 36 4.16 12.72 -21.37
N ASN A 37 3.04 12.76 -20.65
CA ASN A 37 1.89 13.59 -20.99
C ASN A 37 2.22 15.08 -20.82
N ASP A 38 2.92 15.46 -19.76
CA ASP A 38 3.32 16.85 -19.52
C ASP A 38 4.30 17.36 -20.59
N ARG A 39 5.27 16.53 -21.02
CA ARG A 39 6.16 16.84 -22.14
C ARG A 39 5.39 17.01 -23.44
N LYS A 40 4.49 16.07 -23.76
CA LYS A 40 3.62 16.17 -24.94
C LYS A 40 2.76 17.43 -24.90
N LYS A 41 2.23 17.80 -23.74
CA LYS A 41 1.41 19.01 -23.57
C LYS A 41 2.23 20.29 -23.71
N ALA A 42 3.48 20.29 -23.27
CA ALA A 42 4.41 21.39 -23.49
C ALA A 42 4.69 21.59 -24.99
N SER A 43 4.96 20.52 -25.74
CA SER A 43 5.18 20.56 -27.20
C SER A 43 3.89 20.85 -27.99
N ALA A 44 2.76 20.26 -27.61
CA ALA A 44 1.47 20.45 -28.28
C ALA A 44 0.85 21.83 -28.02
N LYS A 45 1.39 22.63 -27.09
CA LYS A 45 1.00 24.04 -26.91
C LYS A 45 1.34 24.87 -28.16
N GLU A 46 2.23 24.39 -29.03
CA GLU A 46 2.57 24.99 -30.34
C GLU A 46 1.63 24.56 -31.48
N GLU A 47 0.97 23.41 -31.39
CA GLU A 47 0.19 22.78 -32.49
C GLU A 47 -1.33 22.81 -32.23
N LYS A 48 -1.80 23.84 -31.52
CA LYS A 48 -3.12 23.83 -30.89
C LYS A 48 -4.25 24.16 -31.87
N ASN A 49 -4.65 23.19 -32.70
CA ASN A 49 -6.02 23.05 -33.18
C ASN A 49 -6.25 21.67 -33.80
N LYS A 50 -7.34 21.01 -33.39
CA LYS A 50 -7.83 19.69 -33.82
C LYS A 50 -7.15 18.48 -33.17
N LEU A 51 -7.72 18.05 -32.05
CA LEU A 51 -7.85 16.63 -31.71
C LEU A 51 -9.04 16.51 -30.76
N GLU A 52 -10.25 16.55 -31.34
CA GLU A 52 -11.38 15.93 -30.68
C GLU A 52 -11.05 14.45 -30.59
N LYS A 53 -10.81 13.95 -29.36
CA LYS A 53 -10.60 12.52 -29.15
C LYS A 53 -11.89 11.82 -29.53
N GLU A 54 -11.83 11.04 -30.61
CA GLU A 54 -12.92 10.20 -31.06
C GLU A 54 -13.37 9.28 -29.91
N LYS A 55 -14.63 9.44 -29.48
CA LYS A 55 -15.20 8.61 -28.43
C LYS A 55 -15.62 7.29 -29.04
N ILE A 56 -15.05 6.20 -28.54
CA ILE A 56 -15.39 4.84 -28.97
C ILE A 56 -16.47 4.31 -28.05
N HIS A 57 -17.42 3.53 -28.59
CA HIS A 57 -18.44 2.87 -27.79
C HIS A 57 -17.83 1.92 -26.75
N THR A 58 -18.34 1.98 -25.52
CA THR A 58 -17.93 1.12 -24.40
C THR A 58 -18.13 -0.36 -24.72
N TRP A 59 -19.30 -0.70 -25.25
CA TRP A 59 -19.57 -2.01 -25.82
C TRP A 59 -19.28 -1.97 -27.32
N PRO A 60 -18.53 -2.92 -27.90
CA PRO A 60 -17.90 -4.09 -27.27
C PRO A 60 -16.42 -3.88 -26.91
N TYR A 61 -15.87 -2.68 -27.08
CA TYR A 61 -14.41 -2.46 -27.05
C TYR A 61 -13.80 -2.45 -25.64
N LEU A 62 -14.42 -1.74 -24.69
CA LEU A 62 -13.96 -1.71 -23.29
C LEU A 62 -14.39 -2.99 -22.56
N ALA A 63 -15.67 -3.35 -22.68
CA ALA A 63 -16.26 -4.47 -21.94
C ALA A 63 -15.54 -5.80 -22.22
N ARG A 64 -15.12 -6.07 -23.48
CA ARG A 64 -14.34 -7.29 -23.80
C ARG A 64 -12.98 -7.30 -23.13
N LYS A 65 -12.30 -6.16 -23.04
CA LYS A 65 -10.99 -6.05 -22.38
C LYS A 65 -11.13 -6.25 -20.87
N GLU A 66 -12.12 -5.62 -20.25
CA GLU A 66 -12.40 -5.79 -18.82
C GLU A 66 -12.76 -7.23 -18.48
N PHE A 67 -13.58 -7.89 -19.30
CA PHE A 67 -13.94 -9.30 -19.12
C PHE A 67 -12.73 -10.24 -19.23
N LEU A 68 -11.84 -10.01 -20.22
CA LEU A 68 -10.61 -10.78 -20.35
C LEU A 68 -9.66 -10.58 -19.16
N VAL A 69 -9.53 -9.34 -18.66
CA VAL A 69 -8.74 -9.05 -17.46
C VAL A 69 -9.37 -9.70 -16.23
N ALA A 70 -10.69 -9.68 -16.09
CA ALA A 70 -11.40 -10.33 -14.99
C ALA A 70 -11.15 -11.85 -14.97
N ILE A 71 -11.26 -12.52 -16.13
CA ILE A 71 -10.93 -13.94 -16.25
C ILE A 71 -9.46 -14.18 -15.87
N LEU A 72 -8.54 -13.36 -16.39
CA LEU A 72 -7.12 -13.49 -16.08
C LEU A 72 -6.85 -13.37 -14.57
N VAL A 73 -7.46 -12.38 -13.90
CA VAL A 73 -7.33 -12.19 -12.45
C VAL A 73 -7.88 -13.40 -11.70
N VAL A 74 -9.04 -13.93 -12.08
CA VAL A 74 -9.61 -15.14 -11.47
C VAL A 74 -8.68 -16.34 -11.64
N VAL A 75 -8.14 -16.56 -12.83
CA VAL A 75 -7.19 -17.65 -13.11
C VAL A 75 -5.92 -17.50 -12.25
N ILE A 76 -5.37 -16.28 -12.14
CA ILE A 76 -4.20 -16.02 -11.30
C ILE A 76 -4.50 -16.29 -9.83
N LEU A 77 -5.64 -15.84 -9.32
CA LEU A 77 -6.04 -16.06 -7.92
C LEU A 77 -6.32 -17.54 -7.62
N LEU A 78 -6.92 -18.28 -8.56
CA LEU A 78 -7.13 -19.72 -8.42
C LEU A 78 -5.81 -20.48 -8.44
N ALA A 79 -4.90 -20.15 -9.36
CA ALA A 79 -3.56 -20.73 -9.38
C ALA A 79 -2.83 -20.46 -8.05
N TRP A 80 -2.87 -19.22 -7.57
CA TRP A 80 -2.31 -18.84 -6.28
C TRP A 80 -2.86 -19.69 -5.14
N SER A 81 -4.19 -19.84 -5.06
CA SER A 81 -4.87 -20.62 -4.03
C SER A 81 -4.53 -22.12 -4.06
N ILE A 82 -4.10 -22.66 -5.20
CA ILE A 82 -3.70 -24.08 -5.33
C ILE A 82 -2.24 -24.28 -4.92
N PHE A 83 -1.37 -23.32 -5.21
CA PHE A 83 0.08 -23.46 -4.99
C PHE A 83 0.58 -22.88 -3.66
N VAL A 84 -0.18 -22.00 -3.02
CA VAL A 84 0.22 -21.31 -1.79
C VAL A 84 -0.81 -21.59 -0.70
N ASP A 85 -0.39 -22.34 0.31
CA ASP A 85 -1.21 -22.61 1.49
C ASP A 85 -1.51 -21.32 2.25
N ALA A 86 -2.74 -21.20 2.73
CA ALA A 86 -3.13 -20.10 3.59
C ALA A 86 -2.41 -20.23 4.94
N PRO A 87 -1.81 -19.15 5.46
CA PRO A 87 -1.18 -19.16 6.78
C PRO A 87 -2.25 -19.10 7.88
N LEU A 88 -2.97 -20.21 8.06
CA LEU A 88 -3.95 -20.36 9.12
C LEU A 88 -3.23 -20.89 10.37
N GLU A 89 -3.44 -20.21 11.49
CA GLU A 89 -2.97 -20.68 12.80
C GLU A 89 -3.84 -21.84 13.33
N GLU A 90 -3.42 -22.44 14.44
CA GLU A 90 -4.19 -23.46 15.16
C GLU A 90 -5.54 -22.90 15.65
N HIS A 91 -6.44 -23.80 16.07
CA HIS A 91 -7.72 -23.39 16.64
C HIS A 91 -7.51 -22.44 17.84
N SER A 92 -8.30 -21.36 17.87
CA SER A 92 -8.19 -20.31 18.88
C SER A 92 -8.25 -20.88 20.30
N ASN A 93 -7.21 -20.60 21.09
CA ASN A 93 -7.14 -20.95 22.51
C ASN A 93 -7.10 -19.67 23.35
N PRO A 94 -8.15 -19.34 24.12
CA PRO A 94 -8.18 -18.13 24.96
C PRO A 94 -7.07 -18.04 26.01
N ASN A 95 -6.43 -19.17 26.35
CA ASN A 95 -5.34 -19.22 27.33
C ASN A 95 -3.94 -19.03 26.70
N LEU A 96 -3.85 -18.91 25.37
CA LEU A 96 -2.58 -18.76 24.66
C LEU A 96 -2.67 -17.57 23.69
N THR A 97 -1.84 -16.55 23.95
CA THR A 97 -1.65 -15.44 23.02
C THR A 97 -0.47 -15.74 22.10
N PRO A 98 -0.65 -15.75 20.77
CA PRO A 98 0.45 -15.99 19.84
C PRO A 98 1.49 -14.88 19.94
N ASN A 99 2.77 -15.24 19.84
CA ASN A 99 3.88 -14.31 19.86
C ASN A 99 4.81 -14.54 18.65
N PRO A 100 4.93 -13.59 17.71
CA PRO A 100 4.24 -12.29 17.64
C PRO A 100 2.83 -12.41 17.03
N ALA A 101 1.85 -11.72 17.60
CA ALA A 101 0.53 -11.55 17.00
C ALA A 101 0.59 -10.47 15.90
N LYS A 102 0.78 -10.86 14.64
CA LYS A 102 0.77 -9.95 13.49
C LYS A 102 -0.65 -9.80 12.94
N ALA A 103 -1.08 -8.57 12.73
CA ALA A 103 -2.32 -8.26 12.03
C ALA A 103 -2.18 -8.60 10.54
N PRO A 104 -3.31 -8.78 9.82
CA PRO A 104 -3.30 -8.90 8.37
C PRO A 104 -2.52 -7.75 7.71
N TRP A 105 -1.86 -8.03 6.59
CA TRP A 105 -0.91 -7.12 5.95
C TRP A 105 -1.47 -5.72 5.64
N TYR A 106 -2.78 -5.60 5.35
CA TYR A 106 -3.45 -4.33 5.09
C TYR A 106 -3.70 -3.49 6.36
N PHE A 107 -3.64 -4.11 7.55
CA PHE A 107 -3.71 -3.44 8.86
C PHE A 107 -2.36 -3.28 9.54
N LEU A 108 -1.28 -3.81 8.97
CA LEU A 108 0.03 -3.80 9.63
C LEU A 108 0.55 -2.38 9.87
N GLY A 109 0.27 -1.44 8.98
CA GLY A 109 0.62 -0.03 9.17
C GLY A 109 -0.11 0.60 10.36
N LEU A 110 -1.38 0.22 10.58
CA LEU A 110 -2.16 0.62 11.74
C LEU A 110 -1.60 -0.03 13.02
N GLN A 111 -1.23 -1.30 12.95
CA GLN A 111 -0.63 -2.00 14.09
C GLN A 111 0.67 -1.34 14.53
N GLU A 112 1.51 -0.94 13.58
CA GLU A 112 2.75 -0.23 13.92
C GLU A 112 2.48 1.15 14.54
N LEU A 113 1.40 1.82 14.12
CA LEU A 113 0.98 3.09 14.71
C LEU A 113 0.58 2.97 16.19
N LEU A 114 0.04 1.82 16.62
CA LEU A 114 -0.33 1.54 18.01
C LEU A 114 0.88 1.49 18.97
N VAL A 115 2.10 1.37 18.45
CA VAL A 115 3.31 1.42 19.27
C VAL A 115 3.64 2.86 19.68
N TYR A 116 3.25 3.84 18.87
CA TYR A 116 3.66 5.24 19.04
C TYR A 116 2.60 6.12 19.68
N PHE A 117 1.34 5.68 19.68
CA PHE A 117 0.20 6.46 20.17
C PHE A 117 -0.70 5.60 21.03
N ASP A 118 -1.46 6.26 21.91
CA ASP A 118 -2.49 5.60 22.68
C ASP A 118 -3.45 4.80 21.78
N PRO A 119 -3.91 3.61 22.21
CA PRO A 119 -4.76 2.74 21.40
C PRO A 119 -6.01 3.42 20.84
N TRP A 120 -6.58 4.37 21.60
CA TRP A 120 -7.73 5.17 21.16
C TRP A 120 -7.38 6.12 19.99
N ILE A 121 -6.22 6.76 20.02
CA ILE A 121 -5.80 7.71 18.99
C ILE A 121 -5.45 6.95 17.71
N ALA A 122 -4.58 5.94 17.82
CA ALA A 122 -4.13 5.15 16.68
C ALA A 122 -5.24 4.25 16.11
N GLY A 123 -6.07 3.63 16.96
CA GLY A 123 -7.10 2.68 16.54
C GLY A 123 -8.42 3.31 16.11
N ALA A 124 -8.80 4.47 16.66
CA ALA A 124 -10.10 5.09 16.36
C ALA A 124 -9.98 6.44 15.68
N ILE A 125 -9.29 7.41 16.30
CA ILE A 125 -9.24 8.80 15.80
C ILE A 125 -8.57 8.87 14.42
N ILE A 126 -7.36 8.33 14.28
CA ILE A 126 -6.58 8.46 13.04
C ILE A 126 -7.31 7.81 11.84
N PRO A 127 -7.82 6.56 11.94
CA PRO A 127 -8.60 5.97 10.86
C PRO A 127 -9.85 6.78 10.50
N LEU A 128 -10.57 7.29 11.51
CA LEU A 128 -11.76 8.11 11.27
C LEU A 128 -11.41 9.42 10.55
N LEU A 129 -10.31 10.07 10.92
CA LEU A 129 -9.80 11.27 10.25
C LEU A 129 -9.35 10.99 8.81
N ILE A 130 -8.71 9.84 8.55
CA ILE A 130 -8.34 9.45 7.18
C ILE A 130 -9.59 9.29 6.33
N ILE A 131 -10.59 8.55 6.82
CA ILE A 131 -11.85 8.32 6.08
C ILE A 131 -12.59 9.65 5.86
N ALA A 132 -12.74 10.47 6.90
CA ALA A 132 -13.35 11.79 6.80
C ALA A 132 -12.61 12.69 5.80
N GLY A 133 -11.26 12.70 5.86
CA GLY A 133 -10.42 13.43 4.93
C GLY A 133 -10.62 12.99 3.48
N LEU A 134 -10.66 11.68 3.22
CA LEU A 134 -10.93 11.13 1.89
C LEU A 134 -12.32 11.51 1.36
N MET A 135 -13.35 11.51 2.21
CA MET A 135 -14.70 11.98 1.84
C MET A 135 -14.73 13.48 1.54
N LEU A 136 -13.83 14.26 2.15
CA LEU A 136 -13.78 15.70 2.01
C LEU A 136 -13.01 16.17 0.77
N ILE A 137 -12.17 15.32 0.16
CA ILE A 137 -11.39 15.61 -1.07
C ILE A 137 -12.23 16.28 -2.16
N PRO A 138 -13.40 15.76 -2.60
CA PRO A 138 -14.17 16.37 -3.70
C PRO A 138 -14.70 17.77 -3.37
N TYR A 139 -14.78 18.15 -2.09
CA TYR A 139 -15.26 19.46 -1.65
C TYR A 139 -14.14 20.48 -1.48
N ILE A 140 -12.93 20.02 -1.17
CA ILE A 140 -11.74 20.89 -1.03
C ILE A 140 -11.08 21.13 -2.40
N ASP A 141 -10.95 20.07 -3.20
CA ASP A 141 -10.27 20.11 -4.49
C ASP A 141 -11.27 20.14 -5.65
N ILE A 142 -11.67 21.34 -6.01
CA ILE A 142 -12.63 21.63 -7.09
C ILE A 142 -11.89 21.85 -8.44
N ASN A 143 -10.57 21.63 -8.50
CA ASN A 143 -9.78 21.95 -9.69
C ASN A 143 -10.08 20.97 -10.84
N PRO A 144 -10.62 21.43 -12.00
CA PRO A 144 -10.95 20.52 -13.10
C PRO A 144 -9.72 20.03 -13.88
N ARG A 145 -8.54 20.64 -13.68
CA ARG A 145 -7.31 20.26 -14.38
C ARG A 145 -6.78 18.93 -13.86
N GLY A 146 -6.10 18.16 -14.69
CA GLY A 146 -5.59 16.84 -14.33
C GLY A 146 -6.64 15.77 -14.04
N ASN A 147 -7.91 16.01 -14.35
CA ASN A 147 -8.98 15.01 -14.20
C ASN A 147 -9.00 14.04 -15.40
N GLY A 148 -8.91 12.74 -15.13
CA GLY A 148 -9.02 11.69 -16.14
C GLY A 148 -7.77 11.44 -17.01
N TYR A 149 -6.62 12.03 -16.66
CA TYR A 149 -5.33 11.70 -17.29
C TYR A 149 -4.17 11.92 -16.31
N PHE A 150 -3.06 11.20 -16.53
CA PHE A 150 -1.85 11.37 -15.73
C PHE A 150 -1.17 12.70 -16.06
N THR A 151 -0.97 13.55 -15.06
CA THR A 151 -0.19 14.79 -15.12
C THR A 151 0.47 15.05 -13.77
N PHE A 152 1.72 15.51 -13.77
CA PHE A 152 2.40 15.92 -12.56
C PHE A 152 2.41 17.44 -12.45
N ALA A 153 2.62 18.14 -13.56
CA ALA A 153 2.77 19.58 -13.60
C ALA A 153 1.56 20.36 -13.10
N GLU A 154 0.34 19.84 -13.28
CA GLU A 154 -0.90 20.54 -12.94
C GLU A 154 -1.39 20.32 -11.51
N ARG A 155 -0.89 19.27 -10.84
CA ARG A 155 -1.34 18.82 -9.52
C ARG A 155 -0.17 18.43 -8.60
N LYS A 156 0.92 19.21 -8.67
CA LYS A 156 2.18 18.88 -7.99
C LYS A 156 1.98 18.76 -6.48
N PHE A 157 1.24 19.68 -5.88
CA PHE A 157 1.08 19.72 -4.43
C PHE A 157 0.26 18.54 -3.91
N GLU A 158 -0.85 18.25 -4.58
CA GLU A 158 -1.77 17.16 -4.26
C GLU A 158 -1.07 15.81 -4.40
N ILE A 159 -0.33 15.63 -5.50
CA ILE A 159 0.44 14.39 -5.75
C ILE A 159 1.56 14.23 -4.73
N LEU A 160 2.28 15.31 -4.39
CA LEU A 160 3.36 15.25 -3.40
C LEU A 160 2.85 14.92 -2.01
N ILE A 161 1.75 15.54 -1.56
CA ILE A 161 1.13 15.22 -0.26
C ILE A 161 0.66 13.78 -0.25
N PHE A 162 -0.02 13.32 -1.30
CA PHE A 162 -0.46 11.93 -1.39
C PHE A 162 0.74 10.97 -1.34
N CYS A 163 1.80 11.23 -2.11
CA CYS A 163 3.00 10.40 -2.10
C CYS A 163 3.69 10.41 -0.74
N PHE A 164 3.75 11.55 -0.07
CA PHE A 164 4.30 11.64 1.27
C PHE A 164 3.46 10.84 2.28
N GLY A 165 2.15 11.08 2.34
CA GLY A 165 1.26 10.37 3.27
C GLY A 165 1.20 8.86 3.01
N PHE A 166 1.07 8.46 1.76
CA PHE A 166 0.93 7.05 1.40
C PHE A 166 2.28 6.33 1.32
N LEU A 167 3.23 6.79 0.49
CA LEU A 167 4.48 6.07 0.26
C LEU A 167 5.47 6.26 1.41
N VAL A 168 5.59 7.47 1.95
CA VAL A 168 6.58 7.74 3.01
C VAL A 168 6.04 7.34 4.36
N LEU A 169 4.84 7.76 4.75
CA LEU A 169 4.31 7.41 6.07
C LEU A 169 3.73 6.00 6.10
N TRP A 170 2.70 5.71 5.30
CA TRP A 170 1.95 4.45 5.42
C TRP A 170 2.75 3.20 5.02
N ILE A 171 3.40 3.21 3.86
CA ILE A 171 4.20 2.06 3.40
C ILE A 171 5.41 1.82 4.32
N SER A 172 6.05 2.87 4.85
CA SER A 172 7.15 2.69 5.81
C SER A 172 6.70 2.02 7.09
N LEU A 173 5.53 2.37 7.64
CA LEU A 173 4.97 1.68 8.81
C LEU A 173 4.77 0.18 8.56
N ILE A 174 4.29 -0.19 7.36
CA ILE A 174 4.16 -1.60 6.97
C ILE A 174 5.54 -2.27 6.91
N ILE A 175 6.53 -1.63 6.27
CA ILE A 175 7.90 -2.18 6.15
C ILE A 175 8.51 -2.40 7.54
N ILE A 176 8.36 -1.45 8.46
CA ILE A 176 8.83 -1.55 9.84
C ILE A 176 8.14 -2.73 10.54
N GLY A 177 6.81 -2.82 10.48
CA GLY A 177 6.04 -3.90 11.09
C GLY A 177 6.38 -5.30 10.58
N VAL A 178 6.81 -5.43 9.33
CA VAL A 178 7.23 -6.74 8.78
C VAL A 178 8.66 -7.07 9.17
N PHE A 179 9.59 -6.18 8.83
CA PHE A 179 11.02 -6.52 8.75
C PHE A 179 11.79 -6.13 10.01
N MET A 180 11.25 -5.23 10.83
CA MET A 180 11.94 -4.70 12.01
C MET A 180 11.26 -5.13 13.31
N ARG A 181 9.97 -5.51 13.29
CA ARG A 181 9.23 -6.03 14.45
C ARG A 181 9.34 -7.55 14.56
N GLY A 182 10.05 -7.98 15.59
CA GLY A 182 10.30 -9.39 15.93
C GLY A 182 9.42 -9.90 17.09
N PRO A 183 9.87 -10.95 17.82
CA PRO A 183 9.17 -11.47 18.99
C PRO A 183 8.87 -10.37 20.03
N GLY A 184 7.70 -10.42 20.63
CA GLY A 184 7.22 -9.43 21.60
C GLY A 184 6.91 -8.06 21.01
N TRP A 185 6.82 -7.94 19.67
CA TRP A 185 6.77 -6.66 18.96
C TRP A 185 7.99 -5.75 19.20
N LEU A 186 9.11 -6.35 19.63
CA LEU A 186 10.35 -5.63 19.89
C LEU A 186 11.04 -5.22 18.60
N TRP A 187 11.82 -4.15 18.70
CA TRP A 187 12.63 -3.64 17.60
C TRP A 187 13.90 -4.48 17.40
N PHE A 188 14.09 -4.93 16.16
CA PHE A 188 15.30 -5.59 15.68
C PHE A 188 15.75 -4.92 14.38
N TRP A 189 17.04 -4.67 14.26
CA TRP A 189 17.59 -4.22 12.98
C TRP A 189 17.61 -5.38 11.97
N PRO A 190 17.50 -5.12 10.65
CA PRO A 190 17.46 -6.17 9.62
C PRO A 190 18.68 -7.11 9.59
N TRP A 191 19.81 -6.67 10.15
CA TRP A 191 21.05 -7.45 10.28
C TRP A 191 21.21 -8.14 11.64
N GLN A 192 20.29 -7.93 12.58
CA GLN A 192 20.28 -8.60 13.89
C GLN A 192 19.47 -9.89 13.84
N GLU A 193 19.87 -10.87 14.65
CA GLU A 193 19.07 -12.09 14.83
C GLU A 193 17.91 -11.81 15.79
N TRP A 194 16.76 -12.42 15.51
CA TRP A 194 15.58 -12.29 16.35
C TRP A 194 15.69 -13.26 17.52
N ASP A 195 16.18 -12.77 18.65
CA ASP A 195 16.27 -13.53 19.89
C ASP A 195 14.92 -13.49 20.64
N PRO A 196 14.21 -14.63 20.79
CA PRO A 196 12.93 -14.69 21.50
C PRO A 196 13.05 -14.44 23.01
N SER A 197 14.25 -14.63 23.57
CA SER A 197 14.53 -14.46 25.01
C SER A 197 14.93 -13.03 25.39
N LYS A 198 15.07 -12.14 24.40
CA LYS A 198 15.41 -10.75 24.60
C LYS A 198 14.28 -10.04 25.33
N VAL A 199 14.51 -9.72 26.60
CA VAL A 199 13.62 -8.87 27.40
C VAL A 199 14.22 -7.47 27.42
N VAL A 200 13.48 -6.50 26.87
CA VAL A 200 13.83 -5.08 26.98
C VAL A 200 12.92 -4.49 28.04
N ALA A 201 13.49 -3.78 29.01
CA ALA A 201 12.70 -3.00 29.96
C ALA A 201 12.14 -1.78 29.23
N GLU A 202 10.95 -1.90 28.67
CA GLU A 202 10.19 -0.74 28.24
C GLU A 202 9.67 -0.07 29.52
N ILE A 203 10.28 1.07 29.86
CA ILE A 203 9.78 1.94 30.92
C ILE A 203 8.49 2.54 30.37
N ASN A 204 7.36 1.92 30.69
CA ASN A 204 6.05 2.56 30.56
C ASN A 204 6.07 3.74 31.53
N VAL A 205 6.48 4.91 31.02
CA VAL A 205 6.25 6.17 31.71
C VAL A 205 4.84 6.56 31.31
N ASP A 206 3.88 6.28 32.20
CA ASP A 206 2.49 6.74 32.11
C ASP A 206 2.41 8.27 31.96
#